data_AF-A0A352RRL6-F1
#
_entry.id   AF-A0A352RRL6-F1
#
_cell.length_a   1.000
_cell.length_b   1.000
_cell.length_c   1.000
_cell.angle_alpha   90.00
_cell.angle_beta   90.00
_cell.angle_gamma   90.00
#
_symmetry.space_group_name_H-M   'P 1'
#
loop_
_entity.id
_entity.type
_entity.pdbx_description
1 polymer ?
#
loop_
_entity_poly.entity_id
_entity_poly.type
_entity_poly.pdbx_seq_one_letter_code
_entity_poly.pdbx_strand_id
1 'polypeptide(L)'
;FFPTTDGWIALGANTPRQLLRLLEVLELSELAADPTYFAEPLDAESPTTFVRSRDPAALKTIIAQRLQMLRADELEERLATRGVPAAKVRKLGEFAEAALGHGRISTVTLRDGDTEVMSPGLGFGARRHPG
;
A
#
# COMPACT_ATOMS: atom_id res chain seq x y z
N PHE A 1 -2.31 -5.04 7.89
CA PHE A 1 -1.22 -4.05 7.97
C PHE A 1 0.00 -4.71 8.58
N PHE A 2 1.19 -4.21 8.24
CA PHE A 2 2.47 -4.72 8.69
C PHE A 2 3.27 -3.59 9.35
N PRO A 3 3.93 -3.84 10.49
CA PRO A 3 4.77 -2.84 11.14
C PRO A 3 6.05 -2.62 10.32
N THR A 4 6.56 -1.39 10.39
CA THR A 4 7.76 -0.87 9.72
C THR A 4 8.51 0.05 10.68
N THR A 5 9.72 0.49 10.35
CA THR A 5 10.53 1.33 11.26
C THR A 5 9.91 2.70 11.57
N ASP A 6 9.06 3.21 10.69
CA ASP A 6 8.44 4.55 10.77
C ASP A 6 6.90 4.51 10.74
N GLY A 7 6.31 3.36 11.11
CA GLY A 7 4.86 3.20 11.22
C GLY A 7 4.36 1.86 10.69
N TRP A 8 3.34 1.91 9.84
CA TRP A 8 2.69 0.71 9.29
C TRP A 8 2.48 0.83 7.79
N ILE A 9 2.45 -0.31 7.10
CA ILE A 9 2.15 -0.41 5.67
C ILE A 9 0.99 -1.39 5.43
N ALA A 10 0.09 -1.03 4.51
CA ALA A 10 -0.92 -1.89 3.94
C ALA A 10 -0.38 -2.49 2.63
N LEU A 11 -0.59 -3.79 2.42
CA LEU A 11 -0.17 -4.48 1.21
C LEU A 11 -1.38 -5.16 0.55
N GLY A 12 -1.44 -5.08 -0.78
CA GLY A 12 -2.42 -5.76 -1.62
C GLY A 12 -1.76 -6.69 -2.63
N ALA A 13 -1.01 -7.68 -2.14
CA ALA A 13 -0.27 -8.64 -2.96
C ALA A 13 -0.95 -10.02 -2.95
N ASN A 14 -2.08 -10.14 -3.65
CA ASN A 14 -2.99 -11.28 -3.55
C ASN A 14 -2.87 -12.27 -4.72
N THR A 15 -2.24 -11.87 -5.83
CA THR A 15 -2.04 -12.70 -7.02
C THR A 15 -0.59 -13.20 -7.10
N PRO A 16 -0.30 -14.33 -7.79
CA PRO A 16 1.06 -14.85 -7.92
C PRO A 16 2.07 -13.81 -8.40
N ARG A 17 1.71 -13.07 -9.45
CA ARG A 17 2.52 -11.97 -10.00
C ARG A 17 2.80 -10.86 -8.98
N GLN A 18 1.80 -10.47 -8.16
CA GLN A 18 2.01 -9.45 -7.14
C GLN A 18 2.86 -9.95 -5.99
N LEU A 19 2.65 -11.19 -5.54
CA LEU A 19 3.43 -11.77 -4.46
C LEU A 19 4.89 -11.98 -4.88
N LEU A 20 5.15 -12.46 -6.10
CA LEU A 20 6.50 -12.56 -6.65
C LEU A 20 7.24 -11.22 -6.61
N ARG A 21 6.60 -10.14 -7.09
CA ARG A 21 7.18 -8.80 -7.07
C ARG A 21 7.38 -8.26 -5.65
N LEU A 22 6.47 -8.58 -4.73
CA LEU A 22 6.64 -8.24 -3.32
C LEU A 22 7.87 -8.94 -2.75
N LEU A 23 8.00 -10.25 -2.96
CA LEU A 23 9.15 -11.05 -2.49
C LEU A 23 10.46 -10.54 -3.09
N GLU A 24 10.48 -10.18 -4.37
CA GLU A 24 11.64 -9.55 -5.02
C GLU A 24 12.04 -8.24 -4.34
N VAL A 25 11.09 -7.34 -4.10
CA VAL A 25 11.35 -6.05 -3.42
C VAL A 25 11.87 -6.25 -1.99
N LEU A 26 11.42 -7.30 -1.32
CA LEU A 26 11.83 -7.65 0.03
C LEU A 26 13.11 -8.48 0.11
N GLU A 27 13.69 -8.85 -1.04
CA GLU A 27 14.87 -9.72 -1.15
C GLU A 27 14.62 -11.11 -0.53
N LEU A 28 13.43 -11.67 -0.78
CA LEU A 28 12.95 -12.97 -0.30
C LEU A 28 12.50 -13.87 -1.46
N SER A 29 13.09 -13.70 -2.64
CA SER A 29 12.69 -14.38 -3.89
C SER A 29 12.75 -15.91 -3.79
N GLU A 30 13.64 -16.44 -2.94
CA GLU A 30 13.80 -17.87 -2.68
C GLU A 30 12.53 -18.52 -2.11
N LEU A 31 11.70 -17.76 -1.38
CA LEU A 31 10.45 -18.28 -0.81
C LEU A 31 9.44 -18.66 -1.90
N ALA A 32 9.53 -18.06 -3.08
CA ALA A 32 8.60 -18.31 -4.18
C ALA A 32 8.63 -19.77 -4.68
N ALA A 33 9.76 -20.47 -4.50
CA ALA A 33 9.94 -21.87 -4.88
C ALA A 33 10.02 -22.82 -3.68
N ASP A 34 9.86 -22.31 -2.45
CA ASP A 34 10.00 -23.11 -1.23
C ASP A 34 8.76 -24.01 -1.05
N PRO A 35 8.93 -25.35 -1.04
CA PRO A 35 7.84 -26.30 -0.91
C PRO A 35 7.11 -26.23 0.45
N THR A 36 7.72 -25.58 1.45
CA THR A 36 7.10 -25.27 2.74
C THR A 36 5.92 -24.33 2.57
N TYR A 37 6.03 -23.35 1.67
CA TYR A 37 5.02 -22.31 1.47
C TYR A 37 4.12 -22.58 0.27
N PHE A 38 4.62 -23.22 -0.79
CA PHE A 38 3.84 -23.44 -2.01
C PHE A 38 3.91 -24.90 -2.47
N ALA A 39 2.78 -25.43 -2.96
CA ALA A 39 2.76 -26.80 -3.50
C ALA A 39 3.55 -26.90 -4.82
N GLU A 40 3.51 -25.82 -5.61
CA GLU A 40 4.26 -25.60 -6.83
C GLU A 40 4.91 -24.21 -6.74
N PRO A 41 6.08 -23.98 -7.35
CA PRO A 41 6.69 -22.66 -7.39
C PRO A 41 5.74 -21.60 -7.94
N LEU A 42 5.77 -20.40 -7.36
CA LEU A 42 4.97 -19.28 -7.87
C LEU A 42 5.41 -18.94 -9.30
N ASP A 43 4.43 -18.88 -10.19
CA ASP A 43 4.61 -18.46 -11.58
C ASP A 43 3.84 -17.17 -11.85
N ALA A 44 4.50 -16.21 -12.51
CA ALA A 44 3.93 -14.92 -12.86
C ALA A 44 2.88 -15.02 -13.98
N GLU A 45 2.99 -16.04 -14.83
CA GLU A 45 2.09 -16.29 -15.96
C GLU A 45 0.88 -17.14 -15.59
N SER A 46 0.84 -17.66 -14.36
CA SER A 46 -0.31 -18.37 -13.84
C SER A 46 -1.57 -17.49 -13.87
N PRO A 47 -2.77 -18.08 -14.11
CA PRO A 47 -4.02 -17.35 -14.15
C PRO A 47 -4.19 -16.47 -12.91
N THR A 48 -4.74 -15.27 -13.07
CA THR A 48 -5.03 -14.32 -11.98
C THR A 48 -6.04 -14.89 -10.99
N THR A 49 -5.54 -15.76 -10.12
CA THR A 49 -6.22 -16.40 -9.02
C THR A 49 -5.54 -15.96 -7.72
N PHE A 50 -6.24 -16.13 -6.61
CA PHE A 50 -5.64 -15.86 -5.30
C PHE A 50 -4.54 -16.87 -5.00
N VAL A 51 -3.38 -16.38 -4.55
CA VAL A 51 -2.28 -17.25 -4.11
C VAL A 51 -2.75 -18.12 -2.95
N ARG A 52 -2.39 -19.41 -3.01
CA ARG A 52 -2.62 -20.35 -1.92
C ARG A 52 -1.28 -20.78 -1.34
N SER A 53 -1.01 -20.37 -0.11
CA SER A 53 0.13 -20.88 0.65
C SER A 53 -0.28 -22.07 1.50
N ARG A 54 0.62 -23.05 1.68
CA ARG A 54 0.45 -24.19 2.59
C ARG A 54 0.53 -23.75 4.05
N ASP A 55 1.38 -22.76 4.33
CA ASP A 55 1.49 -22.13 5.65
C ASP A 55 1.42 -20.60 5.53
N PRO A 56 0.20 -20.04 5.41
CA PRO A 56 0.01 -18.59 5.29
C PRO A 56 0.44 -17.84 6.55
N ALA A 57 0.45 -18.48 7.73
CA ALA A 57 0.83 -17.84 8.98
C ALA A 57 2.34 -17.65 9.07
N ALA A 58 3.12 -18.68 8.72
CA ALA A 58 4.58 -18.59 8.66
C ALA A 58 5.05 -17.65 7.55
N LEU A 59 4.46 -17.73 6.35
CA LEU A 59 4.79 -16.81 5.24
C LEU A 59 4.56 -15.35 5.64
N LYS A 60 3.40 -15.06 6.26
CA LYS A 60 3.07 -13.73 6.76
C LYS A 60 4.06 -13.26 7.83
N THR A 61 4.54 -14.18 8.68
CA THR A 61 5.49 -13.86 9.75
C THR A 61 6.84 -13.44 9.18
N ILE A 62 7.38 -14.17 8.20
CA ILE A 62 8.66 -13.82 7.56
C ILE A 62 8.57 -12.48 6.83
N ILE A 63 7.47 -12.28 6.08
CA ILE A 63 7.22 -10.99 5.41
C ILE A 63 7.15 -9.86 6.45
N ALA A 64 6.42 -10.06 7.56
CA ALA A 64 6.31 -9.07 8.62
C ALA A 64 7.66 -8.74 9.27
N GLN A 65 8.48 -9.76 9.56
CA GLN A 65 9.83 -9.57 10.11
C GLN A 65 10.72 -8.76 9.18
N ARG A 66 10.67 -9.03 7.87
CA ARG A 66 11.44 -8.25 6.89
C ARG A 66 10.97 -6.80 6.83
N LEU A 67 9.67 -6.57 6.84
CA LEU A 67 9.06 -5.23 6.79
C LEU A 67 9.39 -4.38 8.02
N GLN A 68 9.53 -4.99 9.21
CA GLN A 68 9.90 -4.28 10.45
C GLN A 68 11.24 -3.56 10.38
N MET A 69 12.13 -3.98 9.47
CA MET A 69 13.46 -3.40 9.28
C MET A 69 13.51 -2.32 8.19
N LEU A 70 12.37 -2.02 7.56
CA LEU A 70 12.27 -1.12 6.43
C LEU A 70 11.34 0.05 6.75
N ARG A 71 11.51 1.17 6.04
CA ARG A 71 10.61 2.31 6.16
C ARG A 71 9.41 2.17 5.22
N ALA A 72 8.22 2.48 5.70
CA ALA A 72 6.97 2.44 4.95
C ALA A 72 6.91 3.44 3.80
N ASP A 73 7.54 4.61 3.94
CA ASP A 73 7.57 5.64 2.88
C ASP A 73 8.36 5.16 1.66
N GLU A 74 9.58 4.67 1.86
CA GLU A 74 10.43 4.10 0.81
C GLU A 74 9.78 2.85 0.18
N LEU A 75 9.21 1.98 1.02
CA LEU A 75 8.53 0.77 0.55
C LEU A 75 7.31 1.08 -0.32
N GLU A 76 6.48 2.05 0.07
CA GLU A 76 5.31 2.46 -0.71
C GLU A 76 5.72 2.90 -2.13
N GLU A 77 6.79 3.71 -2.24
CA GLU A 77 7.33 4.15 -3.53
C GLU A 77 7.89 2.99 -4.36
N ARG A 78 8.76 2.16 -3.76
CA ARG A 78 9.37 1.00 -4.42
C ARG A 78 8.33 0.01 -4.94
N LEU A 79 7.31 -0.30 -4.14
CA LEU A 79 6.25 -1.24 -4.50
C LEU A 79 5.33 -0.65 -5.58
N ALA A 80 5.02 0.65 -5.52
CA ALA A 80 4.23 1.33 -6.54
C ALA A 80 4.92 1.27 -7.92
N THR A 81 6.23 1.51 -8.01
CA THR A 81 7.00 1.38 -9.26
C THR A 81 6.97 -0.04 -9.83
N ARG A 82 6.84 -1.06 -8.96
CA ARG A 82 6.72 -2.46 -9.34
C ARG A 82 5.27 -2.91 -9.54
N GLY A 83 4.28 -2.01 -9.46
CA GLY A 83 2.86 -2.34 -9.64
C GLY A 83 2.30 -3.26 -8.55
N VAL A 84 2.90 -3.27 -7.36
CA VAL A 84 2.37 -3.94 -6.17
C VAL A 84 1.59 -2.91 -5.36
N PRO A 85 0.28 -3.08 -5.17
CA PRO A 85 -0.52 -2.18 -4.35
C PRO A 85 0.02 -2.14 -2.91
N ALA A 86 0.48 -0.98 -2.48
CA ALA A 86 0.94 -0.73 -1.12
C ALA A 86 0.59 0.69 -0.69
N ALA A 87 0.35 0.90 0.59
CA ALA A 87 0.08 2.22 1.14
C ALA A 87 0.61 2.35 2.57
N LYS A 88 1.36 3.41 2.87
CA LYS A 88 1.72 3.79 4.24
C LYS A 88 0.45 4.19 4.99
N VAL A 89 0.24 3.61 6.16
CA VAL A 89 -0.85 4.00 7.07
C VAL A 89 -0.48 5.34 7.68
N ARG A 90 -1.26 6.35 7.37
CA ARG A 90 -1.06 7.74 7.79
C ARG A 90 -2.14 8.16 8.78
N LYS A 91 -1.83 9.11 9.64
CA LYS A 91 -2.86 9.80 10.43
C LYS A 91 -3.71 10.66 9.50
N LEU A 92 -4.96 10.91 9.89
CA LEU A 92 -5.88 11.73 9.09
C LEU A 92 -5.32 13.13 8.82
N GLY A 93 -4.65 13.76 9.79
CA GLY A 93 -4.01 15.06 9.63
C GLY A 93 -2.89 15.05 8.57
N GLU A 94 -1.98 14.08 8.64
CA GLU A 94 -0.90 13.90 7.66
C GLU A 94 -1.45 13.67 6.24
N PHE A 95 -2.54 12.91 6.13
CA PHE A 95 -3.23 12.72 4.85
C PHE A 95 -3.85 14.02 4.34
N ALA A 96 -4.56 14.76 5.19
CA ALA A 96 -5.22 16.01 4.82
C ALA A 96 -4.19 17.06 4.37
N GLU A 97 -3.08 17.22 5.08
CA GLU A 97 -1.99 18.12 4.70
C GLU A 97 -1.38 17.74 3.35
N ALA A 98 -1.05 16.48 3.13
CA ALA A 98 -0.51 16.00 1.86
C ALA A 98 -1.51 16.18 0.70
N ALA A 99 -2.80 15.92 0.96
CA ALA A 99 -3.85 16.07 -0.05
C ALA A 99 -4.14 17.53 -0.39
N LEU A 100 -4.05 18.45 0.59
CA LEU A 100 -4.10 19.89 0.38
C LEU A 100 -2.90 20.38 -0.43
N GLY A 101 -1.68 19.98 -0.04
CA GLY A 101 -0.45 20.35 -0.75
C GLY A 101 -0.42 19.88 -2.21
N HIS A 102 -1.12 18.78 -2.53
CA HIS A 102 -1.26 18.26 -3.89
C HIS A 102 -2.51 18.78 -4.64
N GLY A 103 -3.28 19.70 -4.05
CA GLY A 103 -4.50 20.25 -4.66
C GLY A 103 -5.60 19.21 -4.90
N ARG A 104 -5.61 18.11 -4.13
CA ARG A 104 -6.57 16.99 -4.28
C ARG A 104 -7.83 17.16 -3.43
N ILE A 105 -7.85 18.15 -2.55
CA ILE A 105 -8.99 18.53 -1.72
C ILE A 105 -9.32 19.99 -2.03
N SER A 106 -10.54 20.26 -2.46
CA SER A 106 -11.07 21.61 -2.50
C SER A 106 -11.41 22.04 -1.08
N THR A 107 -11.04 23.25 -0.66
CA THR A 107 -11.40 23.80 0.66
C THR A 107 -12.53 24.80 0.54
N VAL A 108 -13.38 24.87 1.57
CA VAL A 108 -14.38 25.92 1.75
C VAL A 108 -14.13 26.59 3.08
N THR A 109 -14.17 27.92 3.08
CA THR A 109 -14.06 28.69 4.31
C THR A 109 -15.46 28.99 4.84
N LEU A 110 -15.76 28.47 6.03
CA LEU A 110 -17.00 28.72 6.75
C LEU A 110 -16.77 29.89 7.70
N ARG A 111 -17.72 30.82 7.76
CA ARG A 111 -17.68 32.00 8.63
C ARG A 111 -18.96 32.12 9.45
N ASP A 112 -18.82 32.39 10.74
CA ASP A 112 -19.91 32.75 11.65
C ASP A 112 -19.42 33.82 12.63
N GLY A 113 -19.94 35.04 12.49
CA GLY A 113 -19.44 36.22 13.20
C GLY A 113 -17.95 36.45 12.96
N ASP A 114 -17.18 36.55 14.04
CA ASP A 114 -15.71 36.68 14.02
C ASP A 114 -14.97 35.32 13.91
N THR A 115 -15.71 34.21 13.81
CA THR A 115 -15.12 32.86 13.70
C THR A 115 -14.99 32.46 12.25
N GLU A 116 -13.79 32.03 11.87
CA GLU A 116 -13.49 31.50 10.53
C GLU A 116 -12.87 30.11 10.65
N VAL A 117 -13.41 29.14 9.91
CA VAL A 117 -12.91 27.77 9.86
C VAL A 117 -12.71 27.35 8.41
N MET A 118 -11.48 26.93 8.09
CA MET A 118 -11.18 26.29 6.81
C MET A 118 -11.57 24.81 6.90
N SER A 119 -12.55 24.41 6.11
CA SER A 119 -13.03 23.03 6.04
C SER A 119 -12.61 22.40 4.70
N PRO A 120 -12.23 21.11 4.66
CA PRO A 120 -12.23 20.37 3.40
C PRO A 120 -13.66 20.41 2.83
N GLY A 121 -13.82 20.96 1.63
CA GLY A 121 -15.10 21.06 0.94
C GLY A 121 -15.75 19.69 0.72
N LEU A 122 -17.03 19.68 0.33
CA LEU A 122 -17.89 18.49 0.23
C LEU A 122 -17.50 17.44 -0.85
N GLY A 123 -16.23 17.33 -1.27
CA GLY A 123 -15.81 16.21 -2.11
C GLY A 123 -14.49 16.31 -2.84
N PHE A 124 -14.20 15.23 -3.57
CA PHE A 124 -13.10 15.07 -4.51
C PHE A 124 -13.39 15.86 -5.80
N GLY A 125 -12.39 16.57 -6.34
CA GLY A 125 -12.51 17.23 -7.64
C GLY A 125 -12.64 16.22 -8.77
N ALA A 126 -13.80 16.15 -9.43
CA ALA A 126 -13.98 15.39 -10.66
C ALA A 126 -13.55 16.25 -11.86
N ARG A 127 -12.52 15.83 -12.61
CA ARG A 127 -12.24 16.43 -13.93
C ARG A 127 -13.37 16.06 -14.89
N ARG A 128 -14.09 17.06 -15.42
CA ARG A 128 -14.91 16.87 -16.62
C ARG A 128 -13.99 16.83 -17.83
N HIS A 129 -14.06 15.76 -18.60
CA HIS A 129 -13.43 15.69 -19.91
C HIS A 129 -14.13 16.72 -20.82
N PRO A 130 -13.42 17.61 -21.52
CA PRO A 130 -14.03 18.37 -22.61
C PRO A 130 -14.43 17.38 -23.70
N GLY A 131 -15.69 17.47 -24.13
CA GLY A 131 -16.21 16.77 -25.30
C GLY A 131 -15.92 17.52 -26.59
#